data_AF-A0A2D6LTW8-F1
#
_entry.id   AF-A0A2D6LTW8-F1
#
_cell.length_a   1.000
_cell.length_b   1.000
_cell.length_c   1.000
_cell.angle_alpha   90.00
_cell.angle_beta   90.00
_cell.angle_gamma   90.00
#
_symmetry.space_group_name_H-M   'P 1'
#
loop_
_entity.id
_entity.type
_entity.pdbx_description
1 polymer ?
#
loop_
_entity_poly.entity_id
_entity_poly.type
_entity_poly.pdbx_seq_one_letter_code
_entity_poly.pdbx_strand_id
1 'polypeptide(L)' 'PLWSETLEEFDDIAFMAFPRILGYAEIGWTDVSQRKWRDFSHRLSSHGQILEALEVKYYPSTEIDWK' A
#
# COMPACT_ATOMS: atom_id res chain seq x y z
N PRO A 1 -8.04 4.49 9.39
CA PRO A 1 -9.37 4.97 8.93
C PRO A 1 -9.21 5.73 7.62
N LEU A 2 -10.20 5.69 6.73
CA LEU A 2 -10.22 6.46 5.48
C LEU A 2 -11.37 7.46 5.54
N TRP A 3 -11.03 8.74 5.53
CA TRP A 3 -11.97 9.86 5.48
C TRP A 3 -12.37 10.11 4.02
N SER A 4 -13.62 10.50 3.77
CA SER A 4 -14.25 10.45 2.43
C SER A 4 -14.70 11.80 1.88
N GLU A 5 -14.33 12.90 2.55
CA GLU A 5 -14.72 14.26 2.18
C GLU A 5 -14.26 14.65 0.76
N THR A 6 -13.22 14.00 0.22
CA THR A 6 -12.63 14.27 -1.10
C THR A 6 -12.64 13.06 -2.04
N LEU A 7 -13.42 12.02 -1.74
CA LEU A 7 -13.42 10.76 -2.50
C LEU A 7 -14.79 10.58 -3.16
N GLU A 8 -14.82 10.49 -4.48
CA GLU A 8 -16.07 10.41 -5.25
C GLU A 8 -16.26 9.02 -5.85
N GLU A 9 -15.16 8.38 -6.27
CA GLU A 9 -15.17 7.08 -6.94
C GLU A 9 -14.23 6.07 -6.30
N PHE A 10 -14.34 4.80 -6.72
CA PHE A 10 -13.50 3.72 -6.21
C PHE A 10 -12.01 3.98 -6.45
N ASP A 11 -11.66 4.60 -7.57
CA ASP A 11 -10.28 4.95 -7.90
C ASP A 11 -9.66 5.95 -6.91
N ASP A 12 -10.44 6.89 -6.39
CA ASP A 12 -9.97 7.83 -5.36
C ASP A 12 -9.69 7.09 -4.04
N ILE A 13 -10.61 6.19 -3.67
CA ILE A 13 -10.48 5.32 -2.51
C ILE A 13 -9.21 4.47 -2.65
N ALA A 14 -9.03 3.82 -3.80
CA ALA A 14 -7.90 2.94 -4.06
C ALA A 14 -6.59 3.71 -4.03
N PHE A 15 -6.52 4.85 -4.72
CA PHE A 15 -5.33 5.70 -4.77
C PHE A 15 -4.92 6.24 -3.39
N MET A 16 -5.89 6.53 -2.52
CA MET A 16 -5.61 6.98 -1.16
C MET A 16 -5.30 5.82 -0.21
N ALA A 17 -5.94 4.66 -0.37
CA ALA A 17 -5.71 3.51 0.50
C ALA A 17 -4.38 2.81 0.19
N PHE A 18 -4.08 2.58 -1.10
CA PHE A 18 -2.89 1.87 -1.54
C PHE A 18 -1.73 2.82 -1.84
N PRO A 19 -0.49 2.49 -1.43
CA PRO A 19 -0.08 1.21 -0.85
C PRO A 19 -0.20 1.09 0.68
N ARG A 20 -0.57 2.15 1.39
CA ARG A 20 -0.45 2.27 2.86
C ARG A 20 -1.28 1.22 3.63
N ILE A 21 -2.43 0.82 3.09
CA ILE A 21 -3.29 -0.21 3.69
C ILE A 21 -2.58 -1.56 3.85
N LEU A 22 -1.62 -1.88 2.98
CA LEU A 22 -0.79 -3.08 3.10
C LEU A 22 0.14 -3.00 4.33
N GLY A 23 0.65 -1.80 4.65
CA GLY A 23 1.41 -1.56 5.87
C GLY A 23 0.57 -1.68 7.14
N TYR A 24 -0.68 -1.19 7.10
CA TYR A 24 -1.61 -1.40 8.22
C TYR A 24 -1.93 -2.88 8.45
N ALA A 25 -2.10 -3.66 7.38
CA ALA A 25 -2.30 -5.11 7.50
C ALA A 25 -1.09 -5.79 8.15
N GLU A 26 0.14 -5.41 7.79
CA GLU A 26 1.35 -5.91 8.42
C GLU A 26 1.45 -5.57 9.91
N ILE A 27 1.07 -4.35 10.29
CA ILE A 27 1.02 -3.94 11.71
C ILE A 27 -0.03 -4.75 12.48
N GLY A 28 -1.12 -5.19 11.82
CA GLY A 28 -2.14 -6.03 12.44
C GLY A 28 -1.72 -7.50 12.59
N TRP A 29 -0.90 -8.02 11.67
CA TRP A 29 -0.66 -9.45 11.53
C TRP A 29 0.74 -9.92 11.95
N THR A 30 1.78 -9.17 11.62
CA THR A 30 3.18 -9.60 11.77
C THR A 30 3.71 -9.32 13.17
N ASP A 31 4.56 -10.17 13.74
CA ASP A 31 5.18 -9.90 15.04
C ASP A 31 6.03 -8.60 15.03
N VAL A 32 6.02 -7.84 16.13
CA VAL A 32 6.70 -6.54 16.24
C VAL A 32 8.21 -6.65 15.97
N SER A 33 8.85 -7.75 16.36
CA SER A 33 10.30 -7.96 16.14
C SER A 33 10.69 -8.00 14.66
N GLN A 34 9.76 -8.40 13.79
CA GLN A 34 9.95 -8.56 12.34
C GLN A 34 9.58 -7.31 11.52
N ARG A 35 8.94 -6.31 12.14
CA ARG A 35 8.48 -5.09 11.44
C ARG A 35 9.63 -4.12 11.20
N LYS A 36 10.46 -4.41 10.21
CA LYS A 36 11.58 -3.56 9.79
C LYS A 36 11.22 -2.85 8.49
N TRP A 37 11.29 -1.51 8.50
CA TRP A 37 10.91 -0.68 7.34
C TRP A 37 11.62 -1.09 6.06
N ARG A 38 12.94 -1.33 6.11
CA ARG A 38 13.73 -1.71 4.93
C ARG A 38 13.25 -3.04 4.33
N ASP A 39 12.94 -4.02 5.15
CA ASP A 39 12.49 -5.33 4.67
C ASP A 39 11.04 -5.25 4.17
N PHE A 40 10.22 -4.42 4.81
CA PHE A 40 8.86 -4.14 4.37
C PHE A 40 8.84 -3.41 3.02
N SER A 41 9.65 -2.37 2.81
CA SER A 41 9.67 -1.60 1.56
C SER A 41 10.07 -2.47 0.37
N HIS A 42 11.02 -3.40 0.56
CA HIS A 42 11.39 -4.40 -0.46
C HIS A 42 10.25 -5.39 -0.79
N ARG A 43 9.45 -5.80 0.20
CA ARG A 43 8.26 -6.64 -0.06
C ARG A 43 7.12 -5.85 -0.69
N LEU A 44 6.95 -4.61 -0.25
CA LEU A 44 5.93 -3.71 -0.76
C LEU A 44 6.16 -3.40 -2.24
N SER A 45 7.41 -3.20 -2.67
CA SER A 45 7.67 -2.92 -4.08
C SER A 45 7.20 -4.02 -5.03
N SER A 46 7.21 -5.28 -4.58
CA SER A 46 6.71 -6.42 -5.36
C SER A 46 5.17 -6.47 -5.44
N HIS A 47 4.46 -5.72 -4.59
CA HIS A 47 3.00 -5.61 -4.68
C HIS A 47 2.56 -4.68 -5.82
N GLY A 48 3.44 -3.83 -6.37
CA GLY A 48 3.12 -2.96 -7.50
C GLY A 48 2.53 -3.74 -8.68
N GLN A 49 3.25 -4.77 -9.13
CA GLN A 49 2.80 -5.68 -10.20
C GLN A 49 1.46 -6.37 -9.90
N ILE A 50 1.22 -6.73 -8.64
CA ILE A 50 -0.05 -7.38 -8.23
C ILE A 50 -1.20 -6.36 -8.32
N LEU A 51 -1.00 -5.14 -7.81
CA LEU A 51 -2.00 -4.08 -7.86
C LEU A 51 -2.31 -3.71 -9.31
N GLU A 52 -1.29 -3.62 -10.17
CA GLU A 52 -1.46 -3.36 -11.61
C GLU A 52 -2.23 -4.48 -12.31
N ALA A 53 -1.89 -5.74 -12.03
CA ALA A 53 -2.61 -6.90 -12.60
C ALA A 53 -4.06 -7.00 -12.13
N LEU A 54 -4.38 -6.46 -10.95
CA LEU A 54 -5.74 -6.37 -10.41
C LEU A 54 -6.46 -5.08 -10.81
N GLU A 55 -5.83 -4.22 -11.62
CA GLU A 55 -6.34 -2.91 -12.03
C GLU A 55 -6.68 -2.00 -10.82
N VAL A 56 -5.94 -2.14 -9.72
CA VAL A 56 -6.11 -1.32 -8.51
C VAL A 56 -5.18 -0.11 -8.57
N LYS A 57 -5.77 1.08 -8.65
CA LYS A 57 -5.04 2.34 -8.61
C LYS A 57 -4.33 2.53 -7.25
N TYR A 58 -3.08 2.98 -7.27
CA TYR A 58 -2.29 3.25 -6.07
C TYR A 58 -1.38 4.46 -6.28
N TYR A 59 -0.90 5.05 -5.19
CA TYR A 59 0.12 6.11 -5.28
C TYR A 59 1.53 5.50 -5.33
N PRO A 60 2.28 5.62 -6.45
CA PRO A 60 3.64 5.12 -6.55
C PRO A 60 4.60 6.08 -5.82
N SER A 61 4.75 5.88 -4.51
CA SER A 61 5.67 6.67 -3.67
C SER A 61 7.11 6.57 -4.18
N THR A 62 7.82 7.70 -4.20
CA THR A 62 9.25 7.77 -4.56
C THR A 62 10.18 7.14 -3.50
N GLU A 63 9.64 6.82 -2.32
CA GLU A 63 10.37 6.13 -1.25
C GLU A 63 10.50 4.62 -1.49
N ILE A 64 9.77 4.08 -2.48
CA ILE A 64 9.73 2.66 -2.82
C ILE A 64 10.33 2.46 -4.20
N ASP A 65 11.26 1.50 -4.31
CA ASP A 65 11.85 1.07 -5.58
C ASP A 65 10.95 0.01 -6.23
N TRP A 66 9.90 0.46 -6.91
CA TRP A 66 8.85 -0.36 -7.53
C TRP A 66 9.40 -1.32 -8.58
N LYS A 67 8.86 -2.54 -8.61
CA LYS A 67 9.26 -3.60 -9.54
C LYS A 67 8.16 -3.88 -10.55
#